data_AF-A0A1Y0MF37-F1
#
_entry.id   AF-A0A1Y0MF37-F1
#
_cell.length_a   1.000
_cell.length_b   1.000
_cell.length_c   1.000
_cell.angle_alpha   90.00
_cell.angle_beta   90.00
_cell.angle_gamma   90.00
#
_symmetry.space_group_name_H-M   'P 1'
#
loop_
_entity.id
_entity.type
_entity.pdbx_description
1 polymer ?
#
loop_
_entity_poly.entity_id
_entity_poly.type
_entity_poly.pdbx_seq_one_letter_code
_entity_poly.pdbx_strand_id
1 'polypeptide(L)'
;MPWYIWIILVIVAIFFITYINDKQKRERLMKKYKDEVLVEKLMSGSFWQGQPKGQLIDALGKPEQISEQVLKTRKKEIWKYQKTGTNRYALKITIEDGKVIGWDKK
;
A
#
# COMPACT_ATOMS: atom_id res chain seq x y z
N MET A 1 -13.16 15.45 -37.36
CA MET A 1 -12.37 14.52 -36.53
C MET A 1 -13.30 13.81 -35.57
N PRO A 2 -13.36 12.49 -35.61
CA PRO A 2 -14.25 11.75 -34.74
C PRO A 2 -13.78 11.81 -33.27
N TRP A 3 -14.73 12.11 -32.38
CA TRP A 3 -14.59 12.18 -30.92
C TRP A 3 -13.89 10.98 -30.25
N TYR A 4 -13.96 9.78 -30.82
CA TYR A 4 -13.30 8.58 -30.28
C TYR A 4 -11.77 8.65 -30.30
N ILE A 5 -11.16 9.46 -31.18
CA ILE A 5 -9.69 9.62 -31.24
C ILE A 5 -9.15 10.22 -29.94
N TRP A 6 -9.89 11.16 -29.35
CA TRP A 6 -9.55 11.76 -28.06
C TRP A 6 -9.66 10.76 -26.92
N ILE A 7 -10.65 9.87 -26.94
CA ILE A 7 -10.80 8.79 -25.95
C ILE A 7 -9.61 7.82 -26.01
N ILE A 8 -9.19 7.43 -27.22
CA ILE A 8 -8.04 6.54 -27.42
C ILE A 8 -6.75 7.22 -26.93
N LEU A 9 -6.54 8.49 -27.26
CA LEU A 9 -5.38 9.26 -26.76
C LEU A 9 -5.33 9.34 -25.23
N VAL A 10 -6.48 9.53 -24.58
CA VAL A 10 -6.56 9.56 -23.11
C VAL A 10 -6.22 8.20 -22.51
N ILE A 11 -6.72 7.10 -23.06
CA ILE A 11 -6.41 5.75 -22.57
C ILE A 11 -4.92 5.45 -22.72
N VAL A 12 -4.32 5.76 -23.86
CA VAL A 12 -2.88 5.56 -24.11
C VAL A 12 -2.03 6.42 -23.17
N ALA A 13 -2.43 7.69 -22.94
CA ALA A 13 -1.73 8.57 -22.01
C ALA A 13 -1.77 8.02 -20.57
N ILE A 14 -2.92 7.53 -20.10
CA ILE A 14 -3.06 6.91 -18.77
C ILE A 14 -2.13 5.68 -18.66
N PHE A 15 -2.09 4.84 -19.68
CA PHE A 15 -1.25 3.64 -19.70
C PHE A 15 0.26 3.98 -19.69
N PHE A 16 0.65 5.08 -20.33
CA PHE A 16 2.04 5.55 -20.31
C PHE A 16 2.44 6.09 -18.92
N ILE A 17 1.54 6.80 -18.26
CA ILE A 17 1.78 7.36 -16.92
C ILE A 17 1.96 6.25 -15.87
N THR A 18 1.13 5.20 -15.91
CA THR A 18 1.23 4.07 -14.98
C THR A 18 2.56 3.32 -15.15
N TYR A 19 2.99 3.11 -16.40
CA TYR A 19 4.25 2.41 -16.71
C TYR A 19 5.49 3.15 -16.19
N ILE A 20 5.50 4.49 -16.26
CA ILE A 20 6.61 5.31 -15.76
C ILE A 20 6.68 5.27 -14.22
N ASN A 21 5.54 5.33 -13.55
CA ASN A 21 5.48 5.36 -12.09
C ASN A 21 6.02 4.07 -11.45
N ASP A 22 5.79 2.91 -12.06
CA ASP A 22 6.26 1.62 -11.55
C ASP A 22 7.79 1.53 -11.52
N LYS A 23 8.47 2.03 -12.56
CA LYS A 23 9.94 2.04 -12.59
C LYS A 23 10.52 2.91 -11.48
N GLN A 24 9.98 4.12 -11.29
CA GLN A 24 10.45 5.01 -10.23
C GLN A 24 10.19 4.42 -8.84
N LYS A 25 9.06 3.75 -8.63
CA LYS A 25 8.76 3.08 -7.37
C LYS A 25 9.76 1.95 -7.10
N ARG A 26 10.03 1.10 -8.09
CA ARG A 26 11.00 0.00 -8.00
C ARG A 26 12.41 0.51 -7.67
N GLU A 27 12.89 1.53 -8.37
CA GLU A 27 14.23 2.10 -8.14
C GLU A 27 14.37 2.69 -6.73
N ARG A 28 13.34 3.40 -6.24
CA ARG A 28 13.32 3.95 -4.87
C ARG A 28 13.38 2.84 -3.82
N LEU A 29 12.60 1.77 -4.00
CA LEU A 29 12.58 0.64 -3.09
C LEU A 29 13.88 -0.16 -3.14
N MET A 30 14.44 -0.38 -4.34
CA MET A 30 15.72 -1.06 -4.53
C MET A 30 16.86 -0.28 -3.87
N LYS A 31 16.88 1.05 -4.00
CA LYS A 31 17.86 1.90 -3.33
C LYS A 31 17.76 1.83 -1.80
N LYS A 32 16.53 1.71 -1.27
CA LYS A 32 16.26 1.70 0.18
C LYS A 32 16.51 0.35 0.84
N TYR A 33 16.07 -0.74 0.23
CA TYR A 33 16.10 -2.08 0.83
C TYR A 33 17.22 -2.98 0.30
N LYS A 34 17.73 -2.73 -0.92
CA LYS A 34 18.82 -3.50 -1.58
C LYS A 34 18.56 -5.02 -1.69
N ASP A 35 17.32 -5.45 -1.49
CA ASP A 35 16.88 -6.84 -1.56
C ASP A 35 15.78 -6.94 -2.61
N GLU A 36 16.07 -7.66 -3.69
CA GLU A 36 15.17 -7.79 -4.83
C GLU A 36 13.88 -8.56 -4.47
N VAL A 37 13.99 -9.60 -3.63
CA VAL A 37 12.83 -10.43 -3.23
C VAL A 37 11.88 -9.61 -2.35
N LEU A 38 12.44 -8.80 -1.45
CA LEU A 38 11.64 -7.93 -0.61
C LEU A 38 10.98 -6.82 -1.45
N VAL A 39 11.71 -6.22 -2.39
CA VAL A 39 11.18 -5.19 -3.28
C VAL A 39 10.05 -5.74 -4.15
N GLU A 40 10.21 -6.95 -4.68
CA GLU A 40 9.16 -7.61 -5.47
C GLU A 40 7.89 -7.84 -4.64
N LYS A 41 8.02 -8.31 -3.40
CA LYS A 41 6.88 -8.46 -2.47
C LYS A 41 6.21 -7.13 -2.12
N LEU A 42 6.99 -6.05 -2.00
CA LEU A 42 6.44 -4.71 -1.78
C LEU A 42 5.72 -4.18 -3.03
N MET A 43 6.27 -4.45 -4.22
CA MET A 43 5.67 -4.08 -5.49
C MET A 43 4.38 -4.84 -5.75
N SER A 44 4.30 -6.12 -5.37
CA SER A 44 3.06 -6.94 -5.46
C SER A 44 2.00 -6.56 -4.43
N GLY A 45 2.27 -5.62 -3.51
CA GLY A 45 1.34 -5.24 -2.45
C GLY A 45 1.15 -6.33 -1.39
N SER A 46 2.11 -7.26 -1.27
CA SER A 46 2.06 -8.33 -0.29
C SER A 46 2.47 -7.84 1.11
N PHE A 47 1.83 -8.40 2.13
CA PHE A 47 2.11 -8.13 3.54
C PHE A 47 2.20 -9.43 4.32
N TRP A 48 3.01 -9.43 5.39
CA TRP A 48 3.27 -10.63 6.20
C TRP A 48 3.46 -10.27 7.68
N GLN A 49 3.37 -11.29 8.55
CA GLN A 49 3.56 -11.11 9.98
C GLN A 49 5.03 -10.79 10.30
N GLY A 50 5.26 -9.80 11.16
CA GLY A 50 6.58 -9.30 11.51
C GLY A 50 7.09 -8.18 10.58
N GLN A 51 6.36 -7.82 9.53
CA GLN A 51 6.72 -6.71 8.65
C GLN A 51 6.72 -5.39 9.42
N PRO A 52 7.76 -4.54 9.29
CA PRO A 52 7.78 -3.22 9.91
C PRO A 52 6.77 -2.28 9.24
N LYS A 53 6.13 -1.41 10.02
CA LYS A 53 5.09 -0.50 9.53
C LYS A 53 5.53 0.38 8.35
N GLY A 54 6.82 0.76 8.30
CA GLY A 54 7.37 1.50 7.17
C GLY A 54 7.35 0.72 5.84
N GLN A 55 7.64 -0.58 5.88
CA GLN A 55 7.54 -1.44 4.69
C GLN A 55 6.08 -1.65 4.28
N LEU A 56 5.17 -1.71 5.24
CA LEU A 56 3.74 -1.82 4.93
C LEU A 56 3.22 -0.57 4.19
N ILE A 57 3.67 0.63 4.58
CA ILE A 57 3.36 1.88 3.86
C ILE A 57 3.95 1.84 2.45
N ASP A 58 5.16 1.34 2.29
CA ASP A 58 5.80 1.24 0.97
C ASP A 58 5.06 0.25 0.05
N ALA A 59 4.47 -0.81 0.61
CA ALA A 59 3.66 -1.79 -0.12
C ALA A 59 2.26 -1.27 -0.48
N LEU A 60 1.44 -0.95 0.52
CA LEU A 60 0.02 -0.63 0.38
C LEU A 60 -0.27 0.87 0.25
N GLY A 61 0.71 1.72 0.55
CA GLY A 61 0.52 3.15 0.68
C GLY A 61 0.04 3.58 2.06
N LYS A 62 -0.34 4.87 2.15
CA LYS A 62 -0.85 5.44 3.40
C LYS A 62 -2.23 4.83 3.72
N PRO A 63 -2.46 4.41 4.98
CA PRO A 63 -3.79 3.98 5.40
C PRO A 63 -4.79 5.14 5.32
N GLU A 64 -6.05 4.82 5.07
CA GLU A 64 -7.12 5.81 5.02
C GLU A 64 -7.51 6.28 6.42
N GLN A 65 -7.44 5.37 7.38
CA GLN A 65 -7.69 5.67 8.79
C GLN A 65 -6.75 4.84 9.66
N ILE A 66 -6.12 5.51 10.63
CA ILE A 66 -5.32 4.89 11.68
C ILE A 66 -6.11 4.97 12.98
N SER A 67 -6.26 3.84 13.66
CA SER A 67 -6.81 3.76 15.00
C SER A 67 -5.71 3.31 15.95
N GLU A 68 -5.18 4.24 16.73
CA GLU A 68 -4.14 3.95 17.72
C GLU A 68 -4.76 3.71 19.10
N GLN A 69 -4.28 2.66 19.76
CA GLN A 69 -4.58 2.33 21.14
C GLN A 69 -3.25 2.21 21.89
N VAL A 70 -2.92 3.25 22.65
CA VAL A 70 -1.73 3.28 23.50
C VAL A 70 -2.09 2.66 24.85
N LEU A 71 -1.48 1.52 25.16
CA LEU A 71 -1.55 0.89 26.48
C LEU A 71 -0.31 1.27 27.30
N LYS A 72 -0.33 1.00 28.60
CA LYS A 72 0.80 1.33 29.50
C LYS A 72 2.14 0.74 29.05
N THR A 73 2.11 -0.43 28.42
CA THR A 73 3.32 -1.18 28.05
C THR A 73 3.49 -1.40 26.55
N ARG A 74 2.45 -1.18 25.73
CA ARG A 74 2.44 -1.55 24.30
C ARG A 74 1.69 -0.54 23.46
N LYS A 75 2.06 -0.43 22.19
CA LYS A 75 1.35 0.41 21.21
C LYS A 75 0.69 -0.47 20.16
N LYS A 76 -0.64 -0.44 20.13
CA LYS A 76 -1.44 -1.16 19.13
C LYS A 76 -2.01 -0.16 18.14
N GLU A 77 -1.68 -0.32 16.87
CA GLU A 77 -2.21 0.49 15.76
C GLU A 77 -3.05 -0.41 14.85
N ILE A 78 -4.26 0.01 14.50
CA ILE A 78 -5.10 -0.66 13.50
C ILE A 78 -5.19 0.25 12.30
N TRP A 79 -4.60 -0.19 11.20
CA TRP A 79 -4.56 0.52 9.94
C TRP A 79 -5.67 0.00 9.05
N LYS A 80 -6.54 0.90 8.59
CA LYS A 80 -7.71 0.57 7.77
C LYS A 80 -7.46 1.01 6.33
N TYR A 81 -7.79 0.10 5.41
CA TYR A 81 -7.60 0.24 3.98
C TYR A 81 -8.89 -0.15 3.25
N GLN A 82 -9.06 0.36 2.03
CA GLN A 82 -10.16 0.04 1.13
C GLN A 82 -11.54 0.37 1.75
N LYS A 83 -11.84 1.67 1.85
CA LYS A 83 -13.16 2.15 2.30
C LYS A 83 -14.25 1.67 1.35
N THR A 84 -15.10 0.77 1.83
CA THR A 84 -16.29 0.28 1.10
C THR A 84 -17.54 1.08 1.49
N GLY A 85 -17.53 1.78 2.62
CA GLY A 85 -18.64 2.62 3.06
C GLY A 85 -18.24 3.53 4.23
N THR A 86 -19.20 4.29 4.78
CA THR A 86 -18.92 5.33 5.81
C THR A 86 -18.07 4.85 6.98
N ASN A 87 -18.27 3.61 7.44
CA ASN A 87 -17.45 2.98 8.49
C ASN A 87 -17.10 1.51 8.17
N ARG A 88 -17.05 1.15 6.88
CA ARG A 88 -16.75 -0.20 6.41
C ARG A 88 -15.44 -0.20 5.64
N TYR A 89 -14.53 -1.08 6.03
CA TYR A 89 -13.20 -1.23 5.45
C TYR A 89 -13.00 -2.70 5.12
N ALA A 90 -12.56 -2.98 3.90
CA ALA A 90 -12.34 -4.35 3.43
C ALA A 90 -11.04 -4.95 3.99
N LEU A 91 -10.05 -4.11 4.34
CA LEU A 91 -8.78 -4.56 4.89
C LEU A 91 -8.43 -3.79 6.16
N LYS A 92 -8.16 -4.52 7.24
CA LYS A 92 -7.66 -3.96 8.50
C LYS A 92 -6.40 -4.69 8.89
N ILE A 93 -5.31 -3.96 9.06
CA ILE A 93 -4.02 -4.52 9.45
C ILE A 93 -3.74 -4.07 10.88
N THR A 94 -3.44 -5.02 11.74
CA THR A 94 -3.09 -4.78 13.13
C THR A 94 -1.58 -4.78 13.27
N ILE A 95 -1.06 -3.70 13.83
CA ILE A 95 0.35 -3.46 14.09
C ILE A 95 0.50 -3.32 15.60
N GLU A 96 1.48 -4.02 16.17
CA GLU A 96 1.85 -3.91 17.57
C GLU A 96 3.34 -3.60 17.65
N ASP A 97 3.72 -2.59 18.43
CA ASP A 97 5.10 -2.14 18.62
C ASP A 97 5.85 -1.89 17.28
N GLY A 98 5.12 -1.38 16.28
CA GLY A 98 5.63 -1.04 14.96
C GLY A 98 5.79 -2.22 13.98
N LYS A 99 5.34 -3.43 14.34
CA LYS A 99 5.35 -4.62 13.47
C LYS A 99 3.95 -5.14 13.21
N VAL A 100 3.71 -5.65 12.01
CA VAL A 100 2.44 -6.28 11.64
C VAL A 100 2.27 -7.59 12.43
N ILE A 101 1.19 -7.70 13.19
CA ILE A 101 0.85 -8.93 13.94
C ILE A 101 -0.23 -9.76 13.26
N GLY A 102 -1.08 -9.14 12.45
CA GLY A 102 -2.16 -9.82 11.76
C GLY A 102 -3.03 -8.88 10.95
N TRP A 103 -3.96 -9.44 10.19
CA TRP A 103 -4.86 -8.70 9.33
C TRP A 103 -6.23 -9.39 9.24
N ASP A 104 -7.26 -8.59 9.01
CA ASP A 104 -8.63 -9.01 8.76
C ASP A 104 -9.02 -8.49 7.37
N LYS A 105 -9.34 -9.43 6.47
CA LYS A 105 -9.83 -9.14 5.12
C LYS A 105 -11.25 -9.69 5.02
N LYS A 106 -12.20 -8.79 4.75
CA LYS A 106 -13.61 -9.13 4.51
C LYS A 106 -13.93 -9.31 3.04
#